data_AF-A0A6G3UCC2-F1
#
_entry.id   AF-A0A6G3UCC2-F1
#
_cell.length_a   1.000
_cell.length_b   1.000
_cell.length_c   1.000
_cell.angle_alpha   90.00
_cell.angle_beta   90.00
_cell.angle_gamma   90.00
#
_symmetry.space_group_name_H-M   'P 1'
#
loop_
_entity.id
_entity.type
_entity.pdbx_description
1 polymer ?
#
loop_
_entity_poly.entity_id
_entity_poly.type
_entity_poly.pdbx_seq_one_letter_code
_entity_poly.pdbx_strand_id
1 'polypeptide(L)' 'GPRLVAEWSWAGLAVAGPDAEAIARGWFRALEALAAHAARPDAGGFTPSDLELVEGLGQDEIDEFENEFTHEWGDDG' A
#
# COMPACT_ATOMS: atom_id res chain seq x y z
N GLY A 1 -18.18 4.73 -4.72
CA GLY A 1 -16.92 4.39 -4.04
C GLY A 1 -16.08 5.63 -3.81
N PRO A 2 -14.98 5.52 -3.05
CA PRO A 2 -14.04 6.63 -2.81
C PRO A 2 -13.40 7.09 -4.13
N ARG A 3 -13.05 8.39 -4.20
CA ARG A 3 -12.34 9.00 -5.31
C ARG A 3 -11.18 9.84 -4.77
N LEU A 4 -10.00 9.69 -5.38
CA LEU A 4 -8.85 10.54 -5.10
C LEU A 4 -8.78 11.65 -6.14
N VAL A 5 -8.55 12.88 -5.68
CA VAL A 5 -8.33 14.06 -6.53
C VAL A 5 -7.02 14.70 -6.08
N ALA A 6 -6.17 15.05 -7.04
CA ALA A 6 -4.89 15.69 -6.78
C ALA A 6 -4.73 16.95 -7.65
N GLU A 7 -4.26 18.02 -7.03
CA GLU A 7 -3.87 19.27 -7.69
C GLU A 7 -2.34 19.39 -7.65
N TRP A 8 -1.76 19.78 -8.79
CA TRP A 8 -0.32 19.92 -8.94
C TRP A 8 0.04 21.39 -9.11
N SER A 9 0.88 21.91 -8.22
CA SER A 9 1.48 23.22 -8.34
C SER A 9 3.00 23.09 -8.30
N TRP A 10 3.69 23.89 -9.13
CA TRP A 10 5.15 23.88 -9.22
C TRP A 10 5.68 25.25 -9.61
N ALA A 11 6.94 25.52 -9.26
CA ALA A 11 7.63 26.72 -9.69
C ALA A 11 8.09 26.57 -11.15
N GLY A 12 7.34 27.12 -12.09
CA GLY A 12 7.60 26.97 -13.53
C GLY A 12 8.95 27.51 -14.02
N LEU A 13 9.60 28.40 -13.25
CA LEU A 13 10.96 28.87 -13.54
C LEU A 13 12.04 27.87 -13.13
N ALA A 14 11.76 26.99 -12.17
CA ALA A 14 12.69 26.00 -11.65
C ALA A 14 12.46 24.61 -12.26
N VAL A 15 11.21 24.29 -12.61
CA VAL A 15 10.80 23.01 -13.18
C VAL A 15 10.04 23.25 -14.48
N ALA A 16 10.53 22.66 -15.57
CA ALA A 16 9.85 22.75 -16.85
C ALA A 16 8.50 22.02 -16.79
N GLY A 17 7.49 22.57 -17.47
CA GLY A 17 6.15 21.97 -17.52
C GLY A 17 6.13 20.48 -17.89
N PRO A 18 6.88 20.03 -18.91
CA PRO A 18 6.93 18.60 -19.26
C PRO A 18 7.46 17.70 -18.15
N ASP A 19 8.39 18.18 -17.32
CA ASP A 19 8.95 17.41 -16.20
C ASP A 19 7.94 17.29 -15.06
N ALA A 20 7.26 18.40 -14.72
CA ALA A 20 6.18 18.39 -13.75
C ALA A 20 5.04 17.44 -14.19
N GLU A 21 4.69 17.46 -15.48
CA GLU A 21 3.70 16.55 -16.05
C GLU A 21 4.15 15.09 -16.02
N ALA A 22 5.44 14.82 -16.26
CA ALA A 22 6.01 13.48 -16.16
C ALA A 22 5.92 12.93 -14.73
N ILE A 23 6.22 13.75 -13.72
CA ILE A 23 6.08 13.39 -12.30
C ILE A 23 4.61 13.10 -11.98
N ALA A 24 3.70 13.98 -12.40
CA ALA A 24 2.27 13.80 -12.15
C ALA A 24 1.77 12.47 -12.72
N ARG A 25 2.11 12.17 -13.98
CA ARG A 25 1.76 10.88 -14.61
C ARG A 25 2.40 9.69 -13.90
N GLY A 26 3.66 9.81 -13.49
CA GLY A 26 4.36 8.76 -12.75
C GLY A 26 3.68 8.43 -11.42
N TRP A 27 3.26 9.46 -10.69
CA TRP A 27 2.52 9.32 -9.43
C TRP A 27 1.18 8.60 -9.63
N PHE A 28 0.40 8.98 -10.64
CA PHE A 28 -0.86 8.27 -10.95
C PHE A 28 -0.63 6.80 -11.30
N ARG A 29 0.39 6.49 -12.12
CA ARG A 29 0.75 5.09 -12.43
C ARG A 29 1.13 4.29 -11.20
N ALA A 30 1.88 4.90 -10.28
CA ALA A 30 2.24 4.26 -9.02
C ALA A 30 0.99 3.96 -8.16
N LEU A 31 0.05 4.90 -8.07
CA LEU A 31 -1.21 4.68 -7.35
C LEU A 31 -2.09 3.60 -7.99
N GLU A 32 -2.19 3.57 -9.32
CA GLU A 32 -2.91 2.50 -10.03
C GLU A 32 -2.28 1.13 -9.74
N ALA A 33 -0.94 1.05 -9.72
CA ALA A 33 -0.23 -0.17 -9.38
C ALA A 33 -0.47 -0.59 -7.92
N LEU A 34 -0.46 0.36 -6.98
CA LEU A 34 -0.77 0.10 -5.57
C LEU A 34 -2.22 -0.37 -5.38
N ALA A 35 -3.18 0.27 -6.04
CA ALA A 35 -4.59 -0.13 -5.98
C ALA A 35 -4.81 -1.53 -6.57
N ALA A 36 -4.15 -1.84 -7.69
CA ALA A 36 -4.18 -3.17 -8.29
C ALA A 36 -3.53 -4.22 -7.38
N HIS A 37 -2.43 -3.87 -6.70
CA HIS A 37 -1.81 -4.74 -5.72
C HIS A 37 -2.75 -5.00 -4.53
N ALA A 38 -3.26 -3.95 -3.88
CA ALA A 38 -4.14 -4.04 -2.72
C ALA A 38 -5.49 -4.74 -3.00
N ALA A 39 -5.90 -4.84 -4.27
CA ALA A 39 -7.09 -5.58 -4.67
C ALA A 39 -6.87 -7.10 -4.72
N ARG A 40 -5.62 -7.58 -4.61
CA ARG A 40 -5.33 -9.01 -4.57
C ARG A 40 -5.71 -9.58 -3.20
N PRO A 41 -6.23 -10.81 -3.13
CA PRO A 41 -6.64 -11.42 -1.86
C PRO A 41 -5.47 -11.70 -0.92
N ASP A 42 -4.24 -11.78 -1.45
CA ASP A 42 -3.00 -11.96 -0.70
C ASP A 42 -2.27 -10.63 -0.43
N ALA A 43 -2.85 -9.49 -0.79
CA ALA A 43 -2.27 -8.19 -0.52
C ALA A 43 -2.84 -7.61 0.77
N GLY A 44 -1.95 -7.29 1.71
CA GLY A 44 -2.28 -6.92 3.09
C GLY A 44 -1.53 -7.81 4.06
N GLY A 45 -2.00 -7.86 5.30
CA GLY A 45 -1.32 -8.51 6.42
C GLY A 45 -0.84 -7.49 7.44
N PHE A 46 -0.74 -7.91 8.70
CA PHE A 46 -0.17 -7.06 9.74
C PHE A 46 1.31 -6.86 9.49
N THR A 47 1.75 -5.64 9.75
CA THR A 47 3.17 -5.32 9.88
C THR A 47 3.51 -5.18 11.36
N PRO A 48 4.79 -5.30 11.76
CA PRO A 48 5.21 -5.01 13.12
C PRO A 48 4.76 -3.61 13.61
N SER A 49 4.67 -2.63 12.70
CA SER A 49 4.14 -1.29 13.02
C SER A 49 2.64 -1.25 13.35
N ASP A 50 1.86 -2.27 13.01
CA ASP A 50 0.48 -2.38 13.46
C ASP A 50 0.38 -2.97 14.89
N LEU A 51 1.47 -3.56 15.40
CA LEU A 51 1.57 -4.31 16.65
C LEU A 51 2.63 -3.69 17.60
N GLU A 52 2.72 -2.36 17.65
CA GLU A 52 3.78 -1.61 18.36
C GLU A 52 3.95 -1.97 19.86
N LEU A 53 2.93 -2.57 20.48
CA LEU A 53 2.96 -3.01 21.88
C LEU A 53 3.65 -4.37 22.09
N VAL A 54 3.95 -5.09 21.00
CA VAL A 54 4.60 -6.41 21.05
C VAL A 54 6.07 -6.23 20.69
N GLU A 55 6.92 -6.15 21.71
CA GLU A 55 8.36 -6.01 21.51
C GLU A 55 8.96 -7.29 20.92
N GLY A 56 9.81 -7.13 19.91
CA GLY A 56 10.60 -8.22 19.33
C GLY A 56 9.88 -9.10 18.30
N LEU A 57 8.61 -8.80 17.98
CA LEU A 57 7.83 -9.54 16.99
C LEU A 57 8.28 -9.21 15.55
N GLY A 58 8.75 -10.23 14.84
CA GLY A 58 9.17 -10.15 13.44
C GLY A 58 8.03 -10.32 12.44
N GLN A 59 8.26 -9.93 11.18
CA GLN A 59 7.28 -10.15 10.11
C GLN A 59 7.07 -11.65 9.82
N ASP A 60 8.12 -12.46 9.94
CA ASP A 60 8.08 -13.91 9.77
C ASP A 60 7.20 -14.61 10.81
N GLU A 61 7.26 -14.16 12.07
CA GLU A 61 6.37 -14.65 13.13
C GLU A 61 4.92 -14.23 12.89
N ILE A 62 4.68 -12.98 12.45
CA ILE A 62 3.35 -12.49 12.07
C ILE A 62 2.77 -13.34 10.94
N ASP A 63 3.55 -13.56 9.88
CA ASP A 63 3.13 -14.37 8.73
C ASP A 63 2.83 -15.82 9.16
N GLU A 64 3.59 -16.40 10.10
CA GLU A 64 3.33 -17.74 10.65
C GLU A 64 1.98 -17.79 11.37
N PHE A 65 1.71 -16.82 12.26
CA PHE A 65 0.43 -16.74 12.96
C PHE A 65 -0.75 -16.54 12.00
N GLU A 66 -0.64 -15.63 11.03
CA GLU A 66 -1.71 -15.40 10.05
C GLU A 66 -2.01 -16.65 9.23
N ASN A 67 -0.99 -17.43 8.88
CA ASN A 67 -1.16 -18.70 8.20
C ASN A 67 -1.80 -19.76 9.10
N GLU A 68 -1.40 -19.88 10.36
CA GLU A 68 -2.01 -20.82 11.33
C GLU A 68 -3.49 -20.50 11.57
N PHE A 69 -3.83 -19.23 11.85
CA PHE A 69 -5.22 -18.81 12.07
C PHE A 69 -6.09 -18.97 10.82
N THR A 70 -5.55 -18.72 9.62
CA THR A 70 -6.29 -18.94 8.36
C THR A 70 -6.57 -20.43 8.13
N HIS A 71 -5.71 -21.35 8.58
CA HIS A 71 -5.94 -22.79 8.46
C HIS A 71 -6.84 -23.37 9.56
N GLU A 72 -6.81 -22.81 10.77
CA GLU A 72 -7.55 -23.35 11.92
C GLU A 72 -8.99 -22.79 12.02
N TRP A 73 -9.24 -21.59 11.51
CA TRP A 73 -10.53 -20.89 11.64
C TRP A 73 -11.09 -20.33 10.31
N GLY A 74 -10.47 -20.64 9.17
CA GLY A 74 -10.83 -20.09 7.85
C GLY A 74 -11.80 -20.91 7.00
N ASP A 75 -12.33 -22.04 7.48
CA ASP A 75 -13.34 -22.85 6.77
C ASP A 75 -14.76 -22.60 7.32
N ASP A 76 -15.24 -21.35 7.20
CA ASP A 76 -16.66 -21.03 7.28
C ASP A 76 -17.05 -20.14 6.08
N GLY A 77 -17.27 -20.78 4.93
CA GLY A 77 -18.28 -20.46 3.90
C GLY A 77 -18.29 -19.08 3.24
#